data_AF-A0A8J7TTT3-F1
#
_entry.id   AF-A0A8J7TTT3-F1
#
_cell.length_a   1.000
_cell.length_b   1.000
_cell.length_c   1.000
_cell.angle_alpha   90.00
_cell.angle_beta   90.00
_cell.angle_gamma   90.00
#
_symmetry.space_group_name_H-M   'P 1'
#
loop_
_entity.id
_entity.type
_entity.pdbx_description
1 polymer ?
#
loop_
_entity_poly.entity_id
_entity_poly.type
_entity_poly.pdbx_seq_one_letter_code
_entity_poly.pdbx_strand_id
1 'polypeptide(L)'
;MYNVSVTNNYIYSMFMDGGNRIIADPHGGKAHLTDWGNHALNLSWMGDINFIDLGKKKLDPYTDPKLPWTEATFGGLIRYRGQDAYFRYEGQGQVDLVVDDVGSVHLHFPQGGMIIRLDDLTVS
;
A
#
# COMPACT_ATOMS: atom_id res chain seq x y z
N MET A 1 7.98 -10.90 -2.09
CA MET A 1 7.86 -9.46 -2.44
C MET A 1 6.68 -9.31 -3.37
N TYR A 2 6.13 -8.10 -3.46
CA TYR A 2 4.94 -7.80 -4.25
C TYR A 2 5.23 -6.65 -5.20
N ASN A 3 4.46 -6.57 -6.27
CA ASN A 3 4.52 -5.48 -7.24
C ASN A 3 3.48 -4.41 -6.90
N VAL A 4 3.77 -3.17 -7.28
CA VAL A 4 2.84 -2.03 -7.14
C VAL A 4 2.62 -1.39 -8.50
N SER A 5 1.37 -1.33 -8.92
CA SER A 5 0.95 -0.52 -10.06
C SER A 5 0.36 0.78 -9.54
N VAL A 6 0.89 1.91 -9.98
CA VAL A 6 0.45 3.24 -9.57
C VAL A 6 -0.24 3.93 -10.73
N THR A 7 -1.38 4.55 -10.48
CA THR A 7 -1.98 5.57 -11.35
C THR A 7 -2.19 6.85 -10.54
N ASN A 8 -1.62 7.95 -10.99
CA ASN A 8 -1.72 9.26 -10.35
C ASN A 8 -2.53 10.22 -11.21
N ASN A 9 -3.83 10.37 -10.91
CA ASN A 9 -4.69 11.36 -11.57
C ASN A 9 -4.64 12.73 -10.88
N TYR A 10 -3.93 12.82 -9.76
CA TYR A 10 -3.85 14.04 -8.97
C TYR A 10 -3.02 15.13 -9.65
N ILE A 11 -3.13 16.35 -9.14
CA ILE A 11 -2.50 17.56 -9.71
C ILE A 11 -1.01 17.67 -9.41
N TYR A 12 -0.48 16.88 -8.47
CA TYR A 12 0.92 16.90 -8.06
C TYR A 12 1.62 15.57 -8.35
N SER A 13 2.94 15.66 -8.57
CA SER A 13 3.78 14.49 -8.80
C SER A 13 3.91 13.64 -7.54
N MET A 14 4.12 12.34 -7.76
CA MET A 14 4.42 11.38 -6.71
C MET A 14 5.92 11.06 -6.67
N PHE A 15 6.47 11.04 -5.46
CA PHE A 15 7.87 10.74 -5.19
C PHE A 15 7.99 9.50 -4.32
N MET A 16 9.20 8.97 -4.17
CA MET A 16 9.48 7.78 -3.36
C MET A 16 10.62 8.05 -2.37
N ASP A 17 10.43 7.59 -1.14
CA ASP A 17 11.39 7.64 -0.02
C ASP A 17 12.00 9.02 0.23
N GLY A 18 11.21 10.08 0.06
CA GLY A 18 11.67 11.46 0.20
C GLY A 18 12.69 11.89 -0.87
N GLY A 19 12.85 11.10 -1.93
CA GLY A 19 13.72 11.40 -3.06
C GLY A 19 13.11 12.41 -4.02
N ASN A 20 13.94 12.90 -4.95
CA ASN A 20 13.53 13.88 -5.96
C ASN A 20 13.11 13.25 -7.30
N ARG A 21 13.03 11.92 -7.36
CA ARG A 21 12.61 11.20 -8.57
C ARG A 21 11.09 11.10 -8.60
N ILE A 22 10.50 11.61 -9.68
CA ILE A 22 9.09 11.41 -9.98
C ILE A 22 8.88 9.94 -10.36
N ILE A 23 7.97 9.28 -9.67
CA ILE A 23 7.56 7.90 -9.95
C ILE A 23 6.34 7.87 -10.86
N ALA A 24 5.39 8.77 -10.64
CA ALA A 24 4.23 8.96 -11.50
C ALA A 24 3.94 10.45 -11.67
N ASP A 25 3.88 10.90 -12.92
CA ASP A 25 3.53 12.26 -13.28
C ASP A 25 2.08 12.62 -12.87
N PRO A 26 1.76 13.91 -12.71
CA PRO A 26 0.39 14.37 -12.49
C PRO A 26 -0.54 13.98 -13.65
N HIS A 27 -1.86 14.05 -13.41
CA HIS A 27 -2.89 13.98 -14.45
C HIS A 27 -2.86 12.71 -15.33
N GLY A 28 -2.69 11.55 -14.70
CA GLY A 28 -2.78 10.24 -15.34
C GLY A 28 -1.45 9.52 -15.50
N GLY A 29 -0.38 9.99 -14.84
CA GLY A 29 0.90 9.31 -14.82
C GLY A 29 0.78 7.91 -14.22
N LYS A 30 1.57 6.97 -14.74
CA LYS A 30 1.55 5.56 -14.32
C LYS A 30 2.96 5.07 -14.02
N ALA A 31 3.05 4.18 -13.05
CA ALA A 31 4.27 3.46 -12.73
C ALA A 31 3.97 1.99 -12.49
N HIS A 32 4.93 1.13 -12.82
CA HIS A 32 4.92 -0.25 -12.42
C HIS A 32 6.23 -0.55 -11.71
N LEU A 33 6.12 -0.97 -10.45
CA LEU A 33 7.23 -1.12 -9.53
C LEU A 33 7.28 -2.58 -9.12
N THR A 34 8.36 -3.25 -9.49
CA THR A 34 8.55 -4.68 -9.23
C THR A 34 9.35 -4.90 -7.96
N ASP A 35 9.04 -5.98 -7.24
CA ASP A 35 9.76 -6.37 -6.02
C ASP A 35 9.85 -5.25 -4.98
N TRP A 36 8.73 -4.55 -4.76
CA TRP A 36 8.64 -3.31 -4.00
C TRP A 36 9.19 -3.43 -2.56
N GLY A 37 8.61 -4.28 -1.71
CA GLY A 37 9.08 -4.40 -0.32
C GLY A 37 8.65 -3.21 0.56
N ASN A 38 9.60 -2.56 1.24
CA ASN A 38 9.36 -1.45 2.18
C ASN A 38 9.72 -0.11 1.55
N HIS A 39 8.74 0.77 1.37
CA HIS A 39 8.94 2.11 0.79
C HIS A 39 7.86 3.09 1.26
N ALA A 40 8.13 4.38 1.11
CA ALA A 40 7.12 5.43 1.23
C ALA A 40 6.86 6.06 -0.14
N LEU A 41 5.59 6.23 -0.50
CA LEU A 41 5.19 7.09 -1.61
C LEU A 41 4.76 8.44 -1.06
N ASN A 42 5.48 9.49 -1.43
CA ASN A 42 5.22 10.85 -1.00
C ASN A 42 4.36 11.55 -2.05
N LEU A 43 3.15 11.97 -1.66
CA LEU A 43 2.34 12.86 -2.46
C LEU A 43 2.36 14.26 -1.85
N SER A 44 2.74 15.24 -2.67
CA SER A 44 2.81 16.64 -2.25
C SER A 44 1.48 17.07 -1.63
N TRP A 45 1.55 17.65 -0.43
CA TRP A 45 0.40 18.13 0.36
C TRP A 45 -0.55 17.05 0.92
N MET A 46 -0.37 15.79 0.52
CA MET A 46 -1.14 14.64 1.02
C MET A 46 -0.39 13.87 2.11
N GLY A 47 0.95 13.95 2.11
CA GLY A 47 1.81 13.20 3.02
C GLY A 47 2.17 11.84 2.43
N ASP A 48 2.55 10.92 3.31
CA ASP A 48 3.22 9.68 2.92
C ASP A 48 2.29 8.49 3.03
N ILE A 49 2.22 7.70 1.95
CA ILE A 49 1.63 6.37 1.94
C ILE A 49 2.75 5.38 2.22
N ASN A 50 2.73 4.77 3.41
CA ASN A 50 3.78 3.87 3.87
C ASN A 50 3.46 2.43 3.49
N PHE A 51 4.36 1.80 2.75
CA PHE A 51 4.30 0.39 2.36
C PHE A 51 5.26 -0.40 3.24
N ILE A 52 4.74 -1.40 3.93
CA ILE A 52 5.50 -2.25 4.85
C ILE A 52 5.35 -3.71 4.40
N ASP A 53 6.45 -4.35 4.02
CA ASP A 53 6.51 -5.78 3.76
C ASP A 53 6.57 -6.52 5.10
N LEU A 54 5.52 -7.25 5.42
CA LEU A 54 5.43 -8.07 6.62
C LEU A 54 6.15 -9.42 6.44
N GLY A 55 6.49 -9.79 5.20
CA GLY A 55 6.98 -11.12 4.86
C GLY A 55 6.04 -12.18 5.43
N LYS A 56 6.60 -13.09 6.24
CA LYS A 56 5.84 -14.18 6.87
C LYS A 56 5.05 -13.76 8.11
N LYS A 57 5.25 -12.56 8.64
CA LYS A 57 4.53 -12.08 9.83
C LYS A 57 3.05 -11.90 9.48
N LYS A 58 2.18 -12.58 10.22
CA LYS A 58 0.73 -12.37 10.20
C LYS A 58 0.34 -11.40 11.31
N LEU A 59 -0.76 -10.69 11.12
CA LEU A 59 -1.41 -9.93 12.18
C LEU A 59 -2.53 -10.81 12.74
N ASP A 60 -2.28 -11.43 13.89
CA ASP A 60 -3.17 -12.46 14.46
C ASP A 60 -4.64 -12.02 14.57
N PRO A 61 -4.96 -10.77 15.00
CA PRO A 61 -6.36 -10.32 15.07
C PRO A 61 -7.08 -10.24 13.70
N TYR A 62 -6.32 -10.24 12.61
CA TYR A 62 -6.82 -10.10 11.23
C TYR A 62 -6.54 -11.35 10.38
N THR A 63 -6.22 -12.47 11.03
CA THR A 63 -6.02 -13.76 10.39
C THR A 63 -7.17 -14.69 10.79
N ASP A 64 -8.00 -15.07 9.81
CA ASP A 64 -9.19 -15.89 10.03
C ASP A 64 -9.29 -16.95 8.92
N PRO A 65 -9.34 -18.25 9.25
CA PRO A 65 -9.57 -19.33 8.28
C PRO A 65 -10.85 -19.17 7.44
N LYS A 66 -11.84 -18.39 7.90
CA LYS A 66 -13.05 -18.05 7.15
C LYS A 66 -12.81 -17.01 6.05
N LEU A 67 -11.67 -16.32 6.10
CA LEU A 67 -11.18 -15.41 5.06
C LEU A 67 -9.87 -16.00 4.50
N PRO A 68 -9.93 -16.99 3.59
CA PRO A 68 -8.78 -17.82 3.24
C PRO A 68 -7.56 -17.04 2.73
N TRP A 69 -7.77 -15.88 2.11
CA TRP A 69 -6.67 -15.03 1.68
C TRP A 69 -5.78 -14.58 2.84
N THR A 70 -6.35 -14.39 4.05
CA THR A 70 -5.59 -14.00 5.25
C THR A 70 -4.58 -15.07 5.69
N GLU A 71 -4.76 -16.32 5.25
CA GLU A 71 -3.88 -17.44 5.58
C GLU A 71 -2.64 -17.55 4.69
N ALA A 72 -2.60 -16.84 3.56
CA ALA A 72 -1.46 -16.87 2.64
C ALA A 72 -0.15 -16.50 3.35
N THR A 73 0.98 -16.97 2.83
CA THR A 73 2.29 -16.98 3.48
C THR A 73 2.94 -15.60 3.58
N PHE A 74 2.75 -14.75 2.57
CA PHE A 74 3.35 -13.42 2.54
C PHE A 74 2.30 -12.32 2.67
N GLY A 75 2.71 -11.13 3.09
CA GLY A 75 1.78 -10.03 3.30
C GLY A 75 2.43 -8.68 3.36
N GLY A 76 1.59 -7.66 3.24
CA GLY A 76 1.99 -6.30 3.43
C GLY A 76 0.95 -5.51 4.20
N LEU A 77 1.38 -4.34 4.65
CA LEU A 77 0.59 -3.36 5.35
C LEU A 77 0.82 -2.01 4.67
N ILE A 78 -0.24 -1.34 4.27
CA ILE A 78 -0.19 0.01 3.70
C ILE A 78 -0.85 0.96 4.68
N ARG A 79 -0.12 1.98 5.13
CA ARG A 79 -0.59 2.94 6.15
C ARG A 79 -0.68 4.33 5.56
N TYR A 80 -1.81 5.00 5.74
CA TYR A 80 -2.03 6.36 5.28
C TYR A 80 -3.06 7.08 6.17
N ARG A 81 -2.65 8.19 6.80
CA ARG A 81 -3.52 9.09 7.59
C ARG A 81 -4.43 8.36 8.60
N GLY A 82 -3.86 7.45 9.39
CA GLY A 82 -4.58 6.70 10.43
C GLY A 82 -5.52 5.60 9.91
N GLN A 83 -5.45 5.28 8.62
CA GLN A 83 -6.04 4.08 8.04
C GLN A 83 -4.94 3.10 7.63
N ASP A 84 -5.24 1.82 7.80
CA ASP A 84 -4.34 0.72 7.54
C ASP A 84 -5.02 -0.26 6.58
N ALA A 85 -4.35 -0.66 5.52
CA ALA A 85 -4.79 -1.71 4.62
C ALA A 85 -3.87 -2.92 4.78
N TYR A 86 -4.45 -4.06 5.15
CA TYR A 86 -3.74 -5.33 5.30
C TYR A 86 -4.11 -6.26 4.17
N PHE A 87 -3.09 -6.87 3.56
CA PHE A 87 -3.27 -7.80 2.47
C PHE A 87 -2.27 -8.96 2.58
N ARG A 88 -2.65 -10.09 1.99
CA ARG A 88 -1.87 -11.32 2.00
C ARG A 88 -1.88 -11.95 0.62
N TYR A 89 -0.81 -12.66 0.28
CA TYR A 89 -0.61 -13.23 -1.04
C TYR A 89 0.29 -14.47 -1.00
N GLU A 90 0.16 -15.28 -2.04
CA GLU A 90 1.10 -16.35 -2.41
C GLU A 90 1.80 -16.00 -3.73
N GLY A 91 3.02 -16.49 -3.91
CA GLY A 91 3.82 -16.16 -5.10
C GLY A 91 4.15 -14.67 -5.19
N GLN A 92 3.91 -14.07 -6.37
CA GLN A 92 4.08 -12.63 -6.56
C GLN A 92 2.79 -11.89 -6.16
N GLY A 93 2.86 -11.08 -5.11
CA GLY A 93 1.76 -10.21 -4.71
C GLY A 93 1.58 -9.05 -5.71
N GLN A 94 0.38 -8.49 -5.75
CA GLN A 94 0.07 -7.29 -6.53
C GLN A 94 -0.74 -6.31 -5.68
N VAL A 95 -0.39 -5.03 -5.78
CA VAL A 95 -1.15 -3.91 -5.23
C VAL A 95 -1.39 -2.91 -6.34
N ASP A 96 -2.64 -2.55 -6.57
CA ASP A 96 -2.98 -1.45 -7.47
C ASP A 96 -3.36 -0.23 -6.64
N LEU A 97 -2.58 0.84 -6.78
CA LEU A 97 -2.77 2.13 -6.15
C LEU A 97 -3.29 3.12 -7.20
N VAL A 98 -4.45 3.73 -6.95
CA VAL A 98 -4.96 4.84 -7.73
C VAL A 98 -5.13 6.05 -6.82
N VAL A 99 -4.51 7.16 -7.18
CA VAL A 99 -4.82 8.46 -6.59
C VAL A 99 -5.72 9.20 -7.58
N ASP A 100 -6.91 9.58 -7.15
CA ASP A 100 -7.85 10.31 -8.01
C ASP A 100 -7.53 11.81 -8.11
N ASP A 101 -8.34 12.53 -8.88
CA ASP A 101 -8.15 13.95 -9.17
C ASP A 101 -8.36 14.87 -7.95
N VAL A 102 -9.04 14.39 -6.91
CA VAL A 102 -9.26 15.11 -5.65
C VAL A 102 -8.32 14.66 -4.52
N GLY A 103 -7.43 13.71 -4.78
CA GLY A 103 -6.47 13.23 -3.80
C GLY A 103 -7.02 12.15 -2.87
N SER A 104 -8.00 11.36 -3.31
CA SER A 104 -8.38 10.12 -2.63
C SER A 104 -7.49 8.96 -3.09
N VAL A 105 -7.13 8.10 -2.14
CA VAL A 105 -6.29 6.93 -2.36
C VAL A 105 -7.18 5.70 -2.43
N HIS A 106 -7.13 4.98 -3.54
CA HIS A 106 -7.85 3.73 -3.76
C HIS A 106 -6.84 2.60 -3.88
N LEU A 107 -7.01 1.56 -3.06
CA LEU A 107 -6.17 0.36 -3.07
C LEU A 107 -6.99 -0.83 -3.53
N HIS A 108 -6.45 -1.61 -4.46
CA HIS A 108 -6.99 -2.89 -4.85
C HIS A 108 -5.95 -4.00 -4.67
N PHE A 109 -6.39 -5.11 -4.08
CA PHE A 109 -5.59 -6.29 -3.81
C PHE A 109 -6.22 -7.48 -4.53
N PRO A 110 -5.70 -7.91 -5.69
CA PRO A 110 -6.30 -8.99 -6.47
C PRO A 110 -6.47 -10.30 -5.68
N GLN A 111 -5.50 -10.61 -4.80
CA GLN A 111 -5.55 -11.79 -3.93
C GLN A 111 -6.39 -11.61 -2.66
N GLY A 112 -6.87 -10.41 -2.37
CA GLY A 112 -7.63 -10.08 -1.16
C GLY A 112 -6.87 -9.15 -0.21
N GLY A 113 -7.63 -8.26 0.42
CA GLY A 113 -7.15 -7.32 1.43
C GLY A 113 -8.32 -6.65 2.12
N MET A 114 -8.05 -6.01 3.25
CA MET A 114 -9.08 -5.32 4.03
C MET A 114 -8.50 -4.07 4.70
N ILE A 115 -9.39 -3.12 5.00
CA ILE A 115 -9.06 -2.03 5.92
C ILE A 115 -9.08 -2.58 7.35
N ILE A 116 -8.02 -2.30 8.09
CA ILE A 116 -7.87 -2.60 9.51
C ILE A 116 -7.58 -1.30 10.28
N ARG A 117 -7.47 -1.40 11.60
CA ARG A 117 -7.10 -0.26 12.45
C ARG A 117 -6.07 -0.72 13.46
N LEU A 118 -4.85 -0.25 13.29
CA LEU A 118 -3.77 -0.39 14.26
C LEU A 118 -3.63 0.91 15.04
N ASP A 119 -3.35 0.81 16.33
CA ASP A 119 -3.04 1.98 17.13
C ASP A 119 -1.70 2.58 16.69
N ASP A 120 -1.68 3.87 16.36
CA ASP A 120 -0.46 4.58 15.96
C ASP A 120 0.53 4.75 17.13
N LEU A 121 0.00 4.90 18.34
CA LEU A 121 0.76 5.08 19.57
C LEU A 121 -0.01 4.46 20.73
N THR A 122 0.65 3.59 21.47
CA THR A 122 0.14 3.03 22.72
C THR A 122 1.11 3.31 23.85
N VAL A 123 0.59 3.51 25.06
CA VAL A 123 1.37 3.60 26.29
C VAL A 123 0.89 2.48 27.20
N SER A 124 1.85 1.72 27.75
CA SER A 124 1.61 0.59 28.65
C SER A 124 2.33 0.77 29.97
#